data_AF-A0A563VWL1-F1
#
_entry.id   AF-A0A563VWL1-F1
#
_cell.length_a   1.000
_cell.length_b   1.000
_cell.length_c   1.000
_cell.angle_alpha   90.00
_cell.angle_beta   90.00
_cell.angle_gamma   90.00
#
_symmetry.space_group_name_H-M   'P 1'
#
loop_
_entity.id
_entity.type
_entity.pdbx_description
1 polymer ?
#
loop_
_entity_poly.entity_id
_entity_poly.type
_entity_poly.pdbx_seq_one_letter_code
_entity_poly.pdbx_strand_id
1 'polypeptide(L)' 'MSQKTASSTKTSPSLPKVRILIVEDDPLMQLGLEQAFADISHLEIIGQAEDGYLGIQAALQLKPDLVIMDIG' A
#
# COMPACT_ATOMS: atom_id res chain seq x y z
N MET A 1 16.92 32.82 -31.06
CA MET A 1 17.91 32.32 -30.08
C MET A 1 17.17 31.45 -29.07
N SER A 2 17.34 30.14 -29.18
CA SER A 2 16.76 29.15 -28.27
C SER A 2 17.58 29.07 -26.99
N GLN A 3 16.94 29.11 -25.82
CA GLN A 3 17.56 28.58 -24.60
C GLN A 3 16.71 27.42 -24.10
N LYS A 4 17.20 26.23 -24.46
CA LYS A 4 16.92 24.95 -23.83
C LYS A 4 17.74 24.92 -22.54
N THR A 5 17.09 24.95 -21.38
CA THR A 5 17.74 24.58 -20.11
C THR A 5 16.94 23.42 -19.51
N ALA A 6 17.46 22.22 -19.75
CA ALA A 6 17.05 21.02 -19.06
C ALA A 6 17.33 21.21 -17.57
N SER A 7 16.29 21.22 -16.74
CA SER A 7 16.46 21.11 -15.29
C SER A 7 16.61 19.63 -14.92
N SER A 8 17.85 19.29 -14.59
CA SER A 8 18.35 18.08 -13.95
C SER A 8 17.31 17.29 -13.14
N THR A 9 16.92 16.12 -13.65
CA THR A 9 16.21 15.11 -12.86
C THR A 9 17.23 14.43 -11.94
N LYS A 10 17.43 14.99 -10.75
CA LYS A 10 18.08 14.25 -9.66
C LYS A 10 17.09 13.20 -9.19
N THR A 11 17.27 11.95 -9.61
CA THR A 11 16.52 10.81 -9.08
C THR A 11 16.95 10.63 -7.62
N SER A 12 16.19 11.20 -6.69
CA SER A 12 16.31 10.84 -5.28
C SER A 12 16.05 9.34 -5.15
N PRO A 13 16.81 8.60 -4.32
CA PRO A 13 16.55 7.18 -4.11
C PRO A 13 15.10 7.03 -3.63
N SER A 14 14.26 6.35 -4.41
CA SER A 14 12.92 5.99 -3.97
C SER A 14 13.08 5.01 -2.81
N LEU A 15 12.50 5.34 -1.66
CA LEU A 15 12.45 4.40 -0.53
C LEU A 15 11.78 3.10 -1.00
N PRO A 16 12.22 1.92 -0.52
CA PRO A 16 11.51 0.68 -0.77
C PRO A 16 10.04 0.83 -0.35
N LYS A 17 9.11 0.36 -1.18
CA LYS A 17 7.69 0.39 -0.81
C LYS A 17 7.42 -0.57 0.34
N VAL A 18 6.65 -0.13 1.33
CA VAL A 18 6.10 -0.97 2.39
C VAL A 18 4.85 -1.65 1.86
N ARG A 19 4.82 -2.98 1.89
CA ARG A 19 3.76 -3.80 1.33
C ARG A 19 2.72 -4.12 2.41
N ILE A 20 1.48 -3.71 2.18
CA ILE A 20 0.37 -3.75 3.14
C ILE A 20 -0.64 -4.83 2.75
N LEU A 21 -1.07 -5.63 3.72
CA LEU A 21 -2.28 -6.45 3.64
C LEU A 21 -3.36 -5.83 4.55
N ILE A 22 -4.55 -5.63 4.01
CA ILE A 22 -5.73 -5.17 4.77
C ILE A 22 -6.62 -6.38 5.09
N VAL A 23 -7.05 -6.51 6.33
CA VAL A 23 -8.00 -7.52 6.80
C VAL A 23 -9.17 -6.80 7.47
N GLU A 24 -10.30 -6.72 6.78
CA GLU A 24 -11.45 -5.87 7.13
C GLU A 24 -12.70 -6.43 6.46
N ASP A 25 -13.77 -6.66 7.23
CA ASP A 25 -15.03 -7.27 6.75
C ASP A 25 -16.07 -6.21 6.35
N ASP A 26 -15.93 -4.95 6.78
CA ASP A 26 -16.74 -3.83 6.33
C ASP A 26 -16.17 -3.21 5.03
N PRO A 27 -16.88 -3.32 3.88
CA PRO A 27 -16.40 -2.78 2.60
C PRO A 27 -16.18 -1.26 2.59
N LEU A 28 -16.93 -0.50 3.42
CA LEU A 28 -16.79 0.95 3.51
C LEU A 28 -15.49 1.31 4.26
N MET A 29 -15.18 0.57 5.32
CA MET A 29 -13.92 0.75 6.06
C MET A 29 -12.72 0.35 5.19
N GLN A 30 -12.82 -0.76 4.46
CA GLN A 30 -11.80 -1.20 3.51
C GLN A 30 -11.52 -0.13 2.45
N LEU A 31 -12.55 0.43 1.82
CA LEU A 31 -12.41 1.53 0.85
C LEU A 31 -11.79 2.77 1.50
N GLY A 32 -12.17 3.09 2.74
CA GLY A 32 -11.57 4.20 3.50
C GLY A 32 -10.05 4.04 3.68
N LEU A 33 -9.60 2.83 4.01
CA LEU A 33 -8.17 2.50 4.15
C LEU A 33 -7.44 2.57 2.80
N GLU A 34 -8.03 2.07 1.72
CA GLU A 34 -7.45 2.19 0.38
C GLU A 34 -7.21 3.66 0.01
N GLN A 35 -8.24 4.49 0.17
CA GLN A 35 -8.18 5.91 -0.16
C GLN A 35 -7.17 6.66 0.72
N ALA A 36 -7.07 6.30 2.00
CA ALA A 36 -6.10 6.89 2.91
C ALA A 36 -4.64 6.60 2.51
N PHE A 37 -4.37 5.47 1.85
CA PHE A 37 -3.03 5.07 1.42
C PHE A 37 -2.70 5.40 -0.03
N ALA A 38 -3.68 5.73 -0.87
CA ALA A 38 -3.51 5.94 -2.30
C ALA A 38 -2.45 7.00 -2.66
N ASP A 39 -2.37 8.10 -1.89
CA ASP A 39 -1.45 9.22 -2.16
C ASP A 39 -0.06 9.04 -1.48
N ILE A 40 0.14 7.96 -0.73
CA ILE A 40 1.38 7.70 -0.01
C ILE A 40 2.31 6.84 -0.87
N SER A 41 3.20 7.52 -1.60
CA SER A 41 4.07 6.91 -2.64
C SER A 41 4.98 5.76 -2.20
N HIS A 42 5.22 5.61 -0.90
CA HIS A 42 6.04 4.54 -0.32
C HIS A 42 5.21 3.40 0.29
N LEU A 43 3.89 3.41 0.15
CA LEU A 43 3.01 2.32 0.55
C LEU A 43 2.45 1.62 -0.69
N GLU A 44 2.18 0.33 -0.56
CA GLU A 44 1.55 -0.48 -1.60
C GLU A 44 0.63 -1.51 -0.96
N ILE A 45 -0.66 -1.46 -1.28
CA ILE A 45 -1.61 -2.49 -0.86
C ILE A 45 -1.40 -3.68 -1.80
N ILE A 46 -0.98 -4.82 -1.23
CA ILE A 46 -0.66 -6.04 -1.98
C ILE A 46 -1.74 -7.12 -1.88
N GLY A 47 -2.75 -6.91 -1.04
CA GLY A 47 -3.84 -7.84 -0.86
C GLY A 47 -4.87 -7.36 0.16
N GLN A 48 -6.00 -8.05 0.14
CA GLN A 48 -7.14 -7.82 1.04
C GLN A 48 -7.71 -9.17 1.49
N ALA A 49 -8.30 -9.19 2.68
CA ALA A 49 -9.07 -10.31 3.18
C ALA A 49 -10.28 -9.80 3.98
N GLU A 50 -11.38 -10.55 3.92
CA GLU A 50 -12.64 -10.24 4.61
C GLU A 50 -12.73 -10.84 6.02
N ASP A 51 -11.76 -11.66 6.43
CA ASP A 51 -11.72 -12.21 7.79
C ASP A 51 -10.29 -12.59 8.21
N GLY A 52 -10.13 -12.92 9.49
CA GLY A 52 -8.83 -13.29 10.06
C GLY A 52 -8.22 -14.57 9.50
N TYR A 53 -9.00 -15.59 9.16
CA TYR A 53 -8.48 -16.84 8.60
C TYR A 53 -7.94 -16.64 7.19
N LEU A 54 -8.69 -15.95 6.35
CA LEU A 54 -8.25 -15.51 5.02
C LEU A 54 -7.06 -14.56 5.13
N GLY A 55 -7.07 -13.67 6.13
CA GLY A 55 -5.95 -12.78 6.44
C GLY A 55 -4.66 -13.53 6.75
N ILE A 56 -4.72 -14.58 7.56
CA ILE A 56 -3.55 -15.45 7.86
C ILE A 56 -3.04 -16.14 6.59
N GLN A 57 -3.94 -16.72 5.79
CA GLN A 57 -3.58 -17.37 4.52
C GLN A 57 -2.91 -16.39 3.56
N ALA A 58 -3.49 -15.21 3.39
CA ALA A 58 -2.97 -14.13 2.57
C ALA A 58 -1.61 -13.65 3.09
N ALA A 59 -1.42 -13.47 4.40
CA ALA A 59 -0.15 -13.05 4.97
C ALA A 59 0.96 -14.08 4.72
N LEU A 60 0.66 -15.38 4.85
CA LEU A 60 1.62 -16.45 4.59
C LEU A 60 2.04 -16.52 3.13
N GLN A 61 1.10 -16.29 2.20
CA GLN A 61 1.32 -16.31 0.76
C GLN A 61 2.03 -15.04 0.26
N LEU A 62 1.53 -13.87 0.65
CA LEU A 62 1.94 -12.58 0.13
C LEU A 62 3.17 -12.02 0.84
N LYS A 63 3.46 -12.46 2.07
CA LYS A 63 4.57 -11.96 2.90
C LYS A 63 4.55 -10.42 2.99
N PRO A 64 3.46 -9.79 3.48
CA PRO A 64 3.42 -8.34 3.65
C PRO A 64 4.44 -7.87 4.70
N ASP A 65 4.83 -6.61 4.61
CA ASP A 65 5.64 -5.93 5.62
C ASP A 65 4.78 -5.44 6.80
N LEU A 66 3.51 -5.14 6.53
CA LEU A 66 2.53 -4.66 7.49
C LEU A 66 1.16 -5.31 7.23
N VAL A 67 0.51 -5.77 8.30
CA VAL A 67 -0.89 -6.19 8.28
C VAL A 67 -1.70 -5.18 9.07
N ILE A 68 -2.76 -4.64 8.47
CA ILE A 68 -3.79 -3.86 9.14
C ILE A 68 -4.99 -4.78 9.26
N MET A 69 -5.39 -5.10 10.48
CA MET A 69 -6.47 -6.04 10.75
C MET A 69 -7.44 -5.45 11.76
N ASP A 70 -8.71 -5.44 11.41
CA ASP A 70 -9.77 -5.19 12.37
C ASP A 70 -9.97 -6.42 13.28
N ILE A 71 -10.29 -6.16 14.56
CA ILE A 71 -10.56 -7.17 15.59
C ILE A 71 -11.97 -6.91 16.11
N GLY A 72 -12.95 -7.03 15.21
CA GLY A 72 -14.38 -6.90 15.46
C GLY A 72 -15.11 -8.23 15.61
#